data_AF-A0A935TB76-F1
#
_entry.id   AF-A0A935TB76-F1
#
_cell.length_a   1.000
_cell.length_b   1.000
_cell.length_c   1.000
_cell.angle_alpha   90.00
_cell.angle_beta   90.00
_cell.angle_gamma   90.00
#
_symmetry.space_group_name_H-M   'P 1'
#
loop_
_entity.id
_entity.type
_entity.pdbx_description
1 polymer ?
#
loop_
_entity_poly.entity_id
_entity_poly.type
_entity_poly.pdbx_seq_one_letter_code
_entity_poly.pdbx_strand_id
1 'polypeptide(L)'
;MHRPTRSTLLLFPLLVSSAPPAGADQVIADDIIVQGSNCVGTGCAPNVAFGFDTLLLSGDVLRIQFADTSSTSGFPTTDWQITANDDDAVGTESHFSIEDLDAGTVPFTLEAGAPTGSVHVANDGSVGLGTSTPTAGFTLDVAGSVRADEAIEVTGSVGNGAKAGIIPAELFTNGEATVAFTAPFAGDYAVVLTVVTDKASKNTRPTLVAQDTNGFTVTVGRKTSKRLVELHWIAQAVGE
;
A
#
# COMPACT_ATOMS: atom_id res chain seq x y z
N MET A 1 27.07 -56.53 83.28
CA MET A 1 28.05 -55.57 82.73
C MET A 1 27.69 -55.30 81.28
N HIS A 2 27.29 -54.06 81.01
CA HIS A 2 26.85 -53.53 79.73
C HIS A 2 28.07 -53.28 78.83
N ARG A 3 27.99 -53.59 77.53
CA ARG A 3 28.79 -52.85 76.53
C ARG A 3 27.95 -52.61 75.28
N PRO A 4 27.44 -51.39 75.05
CA PRO A 4 26.72 -51.06 73.84
C PRO A 4 27.71 -50.85 72.70
N THR A 5 27.52 -51.56 71.60
CA THR A 5 28.25 -51.34 70.35
C THR A 5 27.75 -50.06 69.69
N ARG A 6 28.63 -49.07 69.56
CA ARG A 6 28.35 -47.81 68.85
C ARG A 6 28.20 -48.08 67.36
N SER A 7 27.02 -47.81 66.82
CA SER A 7 26.76 -47.81 65.38
C SER A 7 27.15 -46.44 64.83
N THR A 8 28.28 -46.37 64.12
CA THR A 8 28.75 -45.13 63.49
C THR A 8 27.94 -44.90 62.21
N LEU A 9 27.03 -43.92 62.24
CA LEU A 9 26.30 -43.48 61.05
C LEU A 9 27.27 -42.70 60.14
N LEU A 10 27.60 -43.25 58.97
CA LEU A 10 28.34 -42.54 57.92
C LEU A 10 27.37 -41.59 57.20
N LEU A 11 27.53 -40.30 57.44
CA LEU A 11 26.81 -39.24 56.72
C LEU A 11 27.45 -39.08 55.33
N PHE A 12 26.82 -39.62 54.30
CA PHE A 12 27.21 -39.34 52.91
C PHE A 12 26.65 -37.98 52.51
N PRO A 13 27.49 -36.99 52.13
CA PRO A 13 26.98 -35.73 51.59
C PRO A 13 26.31 -36.01 50.23
N LEU A 14 25.02 -35.74 50.14
CA LEU A 14 24.29 -35.77 48.89
C LEU A 14 24.79 -34.61 48.02
N LEU A 15 25.70 -34.89 47.09
CA LEU A 15 26.07 -33.96 46.04
C LEU A 15 24.85 -33.78 45.14
N VAL A 16 24.13 -32.66 45.30
CA VAL A 16 23.10 -32.24 44.35
C VAL A 16 23.82 -31.76 43.10
N SER A 17 24.09 -32.68 42.18
CA SER A 17 24.51 -32.33 40.83
C SER A 17 23.30 -31.68 40.14
N SER A 18 23.35 -30.36 39.96
CA SER A 18 22.43 -29.68 39.07
C SER A 18 22.72 -30.16 37.65
N ALA A 19 21.94 -31.12 37.16
CA ALA A 19 21.98 -31.48 35.76
C ALA A 19 21.73 -30.20 34.93
N PRO A 20 22.55 -29.90 33.91
CA PRO A 20 22.25 -28.79 33.01
C PRO A 20 20.86 -29.05 32.38
N PRO A 21 20.08 -27.99 32.11
CA PRO A 21 18.80 -28.17 31.43
C PRO A 21 19.04 -28.92 30.12
N ALA A 22 18.39 -30.08 29.97
CA ALA A 22 18.44 -30.82 28.73
C ALA A 22 17.69 -30.00 27.67
N GLY A 23 18.41 -29.45 26.68
CA GLY A 23 17.84 -28.77 25.53
C GLY A 23 17.31 -29.78 24.51
N ALA A 24 16.32 -30.58 24.91
CA ALA A 24 15.61 -31.47 23.99
C ALA A 24 14.41 -30.72 23.43
N ASP A 25 14.29 -30.69 22.11
CA ASP A 25 13.13 -30.11 21.44
C ASP A 25 11.92 -31.01 21.63
N GLN A 26 10.75 -30.39 21.85
CA GLN A 26 9.49 -31.11 21.78
C GLN A 26 9.09 -31.25 20.31
N VAL A 27 9.16 -32.48 19.79
CA VAL A 27 8.69 -32.80 18.44
C VAL A 27 7.36 -33.53 18.53
N ILE A 28 6.32 -32.95 17.94
CA ILE A 28 5.03 -33.59 17.73
C ILE A 28 5.03 -34.08 16.28
N ALA A 29 5.11 -35.40 16.07
CA ALA A 29 5.28 -36.00 14.75
C ALA A 29 4.00 -36.00 13.88
N ASP A 30 2.93 -35.39 14.38
CA ASP A 30 1.61 -35.31 13.77
C ASP A 30 0.98 -33.93 14.11
N ASP A 31 -0.31 -33.76 13.84
CA ASP A 31 -1.05 -32.54 14.12
C ASP A 31 -1.10 -32.20 15.63
N ILE A 32 -0.93 -30.91 15.94
CA ILE A 32 -1.24 -30.35 17.26
C ILE A 32 -2.58 -29.63 17.21
N ILE A 33 -3.54 -30.10 18.01
CA ILE A 33 -4.85 -29.46 18.17
C ILE A 33 -4.89 -28.80 19.54
N VAL A 34 -4.86 -27.46 19.57
CA VAL A 34 -4.98 -26.68 20.79
C VAL A 34 -6.42 -26.18 20.92
N GLN A 35 -7.15 -26.65 21.93
CA GLN A 35 -8.46 -26.11 22.29
C GLN A 35 -8.25 -24.92 23.24
N GLY A 36 -8.55 -23.70 22.78
CA GLY A 36 -8.31 -22.46 23.51
C GLY A 36 -7.29 -21.59 22.79
N SER A 37 -6.24 -21.16 23.51
CA SER A 37 -5.23 -20.25 22.98
C SER A 37 -3.81 -20.79 23.16
N ASN A 38 -2.91 -20.42 22.24
CA ASN A 38 -1.49 -20.74 22.28
C ASN A 38 -0.64 -19.46 22.34
N CYS A 39 0.37 -19.42 23.22
CA CYS A 39 1.35 -18.34 23.24
C CYS A 39 2.69 -18.87 22.73
N VAL A 40 3.28 -18.20 21.74
CA VAL A 40 4.58 -18.56 21.16
C VAL A 40 5.52 -17.37 21.19
N GLY A 41 6.74 -17.60 21.67
CA GLY A 41 7.81 -16.59 21.72
C GLY A 41 8.35 -16.35 23.13
N THR A 42 9.44 -15.58 23.21
CA THR A 42 10.20 -15.34 24.44
C THR A 42 9.47 -14.48 25.47
N GLY A 43 8.44 -13.73 25.05
CA GLY A 43 7.60 -12.92 25.93
C GLY A 43 6.47 -13.68 26.62
N CYS A 44 6.26 -14.96 26.29
CA CYS A 44 5.21 -15.76 26.89
C CYS A 44 5.51 -16.07 28.37
N ALA A 45 4.56 -15.77 29.26
CA ALA A 45 4.66 -16.03 30.69
C ALA A 45 3.68 -17.14 31.15
N PRO A 46 3.90 -17.74 32.33
CA PRO A 46 2.89 -18.59 32.95
C PRO A 46 1.59 -17.81 33.21
N ASN A 47 0.44 -18.42 32.93
CA ASN A 47 -0.89 -17.84 33.14
C ASN A 47 -1.15 -16.53 32.36
N VAL A 48 -0.64 -16.42 31.12
CA VAL A 48 -0.99 -15.31 30.22
C VAL A 48 -2.50 -15.19 30.05
N ALA A 49 -3.00 -13.96 30.15
CA ALA A 49 -4.39 -13.64 29.83
C ALA A 49 -4.53 -13.45 28.32
N PHE A 50 -5.24 -14.38 27.66
CA PHE A 50 -5.38 -14.39 26.20
C PHE A 50 -6.49 -13.49 25.66
N GLY A 51 -7.48 -13.11 26.47
CA GLY A 51 -8.63 -12.35 25.99
C GLY A 51 -9.35 -13.07 24.84
N PHE A 52 -9.35 -12.46 23.65
CA PHE A 52 -9.92 -13.04 22.43
C PHE A 52 -8.88 -13.65 21.49
N ASP A 53 -7.59 -13.60 21.84
CA ASP A 53 -6.52 -14.09 20.97
C ASP A 53 -6.46 -15.61 20.99
N THR A 54 -6.53 -16.23 19.80
CA THR A 54 -6.33 -17.68 19.65
C THR A 54 -4.85 -18.04 19.56
N LEU A 55 -4.05 -17.21 18.89
CA LEU A 55 -2.60 -17.32 18.83
C LEU A 55 -2.00 -15.97 19.25
N LEU A 56 -1.20 -15.98 20.30
CA LEU A 56 -0.46 -14.82 20.77
C LEU A 56 1.03 -15.03 20.46
N LEU A 57 1.57 -14.24 19.55
CA LEU A 57 3.02 -14.15 19.33
C LEU A 57 3.58 -13.06 20.24
N SER A 58 4.52 -13.39 21.12
CA SER A 58 5.03 -12.46 22.13
C SER A 58 6.55 -12.52 22.27
N GLY A 59 7.21 -11.38 22.14
CA GLY A 59 8.67 -11.25 22.15
C GLY A 59 9.09 -9.95 21.47
N ASP A 60 10.39 -9.65 21.49
CA ASP A 60 10.94 -8.40 20.94
C ASP A 60 11.02 -8.43 19.40
N VAL A 61 11.23 -9.62 18.81
CA VAL A 61 11.30 -9.85 17.37
C VAL A 61 10.33 -10.97 17.02
N LEU A 62 9.34 -10.69 16.17
CA LEU A 62 8.27 -11.62 15.82
C LEU A 62 8.20 -11.83 14.32
N ARG A 63 8.24 -13.10 13.90
CA ARG A 63 8.19 -13.53 12.49
C ARG A 63 7.32 -14.77 12.37
N ILE A 64 6.60 -14.89 11.26
CA ILE A 64 6.01 -16.15 10.80
C ILE A 64 6.64 -16.48 9.46
N GLN A 65 7.47 -17.52 9.41
CA GLN A 65 8.16 -17.93 8.20
C GLN A 65 7.43 -19.09 7.53
N PHE A 66 7.34 -19.03 6.21
CA PHE A 66 6.89 -20.09 5.31
C PHE A 66 8.11 -20.55 4.51
N ALA A 67 8.79 -21.57 5.03
CA ALA A 67 9.92 -22.20 4.36
C ALA A 67 9.42 -23.36 3.50
N ASP A 68 9.45 -23.21 2.19
CA ASP A 68 9.15 -24.29 1.26
C ASP A 68 10.32 -25.30 1.23
N THR A 69 9.97 -26.57 1.26
CA THR A 69 10.94 -27.69 1.20
C THR A 69 10.69 -28.60 0.02
N SER A 70 9.88 -28.14 -0.94
CA SER A 70 9.46 -28.89 -2.10
C SER A 70 10.66 -29.16 -3.00
N SER A 71 10.93 -30.43 -3.27
CA SER A 71 12.02 -30.88 -4.17
C SER A 71 11.51 -31.47 -5.48
N THR A 72 10.18 -31.59 -5.63
CA THR A 72 9.55 -32.12 -6.84
C THR A 72 9.35 -31.00 -7.85
N SER A 73 9.69 -31.26 -9.11
CA SER A 73 9.51 -30.29 -10.19
C SER A 73 8.03 -29.92 -10.36
N GLY A 74 7.76 -28.61 -10.49
CA GLY A 74 6.42 -28.07 -10.73
C GLY A 74 5.71 -27.54 -9.49
N PHE A 75 6.27 -27.70 -8.29
CA PHE A 75 5.78 -27.03 -7.09
C PHE A 75 6.41 -25.62 -6.96
N PRO A 76 5.67 -24.63 -6.41
CA PRO A 76 6.26 -23.37 -5.98
C PRO A 76 7.36 -23.63 -4.94
N THR A 77 8.41 -22.81 -4.94
CA THR A 77 9.56 -22.96 -4.03
C THR A 77 9.90 -21.69 -3.26
N THR A 78 9.07 -20.64 -3.38
CA THR A 78 9.39 -19.34 -2.79
C THR A 78 9.19 -19.34 -1.29
N ASP A 79 10.22 -18.95 -0.55
CA ASP A 79 10.16 -18.74 0.88
C ASP A 79 9.58 -17.36 1.21
N TRP A 80 8.56 -17.33 2.07
CA TRP A 80 7.87 -16.10 2.48
C TRP A 80 7.99 -15.85 3.98
N GLN A 81 7.86 -14.60 4.39
CA GLN A 81 7.77 -14.22 5.80
C GLN A 81 6.73 -13.14 6.05
N ILE A 82 6.00 -13.28 7.17
CA ILE A 82 5.24 -12.19 7.77
C ILE A 82 6.10 -11.59 8.89
N THR A 83 6.23 -10.27 8.85
CA THR A 83 7.05 -9.49 9.78
C THR A 83 6.22 -8.45 10.49
N ALA A 84 6.39 -8.36 11.80
CA ALA A 84 5.89 -7.25 12.60
C ALA A 84 7.06 -6.56 13.27
N ASN A 85 7.23 -5.27 12.97
CA ASN A 85 8.32 -4.39 13.39
C ASN A 85 9.73 -4.90 13.01
N ASP A 86 10.68 -3.97 13.00
CA ASP A 86 12.08 -4.28 12.68
C ASP A 86 12.76 -5.21 13.68
N ASP A 87 13.83 -5.86 13.22
CA ASP A 87 14.65 -6.83 13.95
C ASP A 87 15.88 -6.19 14.65
N ASP A 88 16.08 -4.88 14.51
CA ASP A 88 17.31 -4.20 14.96
C ASP A 88 17.44 -4.08 16.49
N ALA A 89 16.48 -4.62 17.27
CA ALA A 89 16.37 -4.50 18.72
C ALA A 89 16.30 -3.03 19.25
N VAL A 90 16.27 -2.05 18.35
CA VAL A 90 16.13 -0.61 18.64
C VAL A 90 14.70 -0.15 18.32
N GLY A 91 13.99 -0.86 17.44
CA GLY A 91 12.59 -0.63 17.09
C GLY A 91 12.40 0.63 16.25
N THR A 92 13.33 0.91 15.34
CA THR A 92 13.35 2.18 14.59
C THR A 92 12.20 2.29 13.59
N GLU A 93 11.75 1.17 13.00
CA GLU A 93 10.58 1.15 12.12
C GLU A 93 9.46 0.25 12.69
N SER A 94 8.27 0.85 12.81
CA SER A 94 7.05 0.16 13.27
C SER A 94 6.16 -0.13 12.08
N HIS A 95 6.00 -1.40 11.73
CA HIS A 95 5.28 -1.80 10.52
C HIS A 95 4.80 -3.26 10.58
N PHE A 96 3.99 -3.63 9.59
CA PHE A 96 3.63 -5.01 9.26
C PHE A 96 3.94 -5.28 7.78
N SER A 97 4.70 -6.33 7.49
CA SER A 97 5.21 -6.61 6.14
C SER A 97 5.03 -8.06 5.70
N ILE A 98 4.95 -8.26 4.38
CA ILE A 98 5.08 -9.54 3.70
C ILE A 98 6.35 -9.49 2.86
N GLU A 99 7.25 -10.45 3.08
CA GLU A 99 8.59 -10.50 2.50
C GLU A 99 8.79 -11.77 1.67
N ASP A 100 9.37 -11.61 0.48
CA ASP A 100 9.92 -12.69 -0.34
C ASP A 100 11.39 -12.87 0.05
N LEU A 101 11.69 -13.96 0.76
CA LEU A 101 13.03 -14.22 1.30
C LEU A 101 14.02 -14.69 0.23
N ASP A 102 13.53 -15.31 -0.84
CA ASP A 102 14.37 -15.76 -1.96
C ASP A 102 14.84 -14.58 -2.81
N ALA A 103 13.92 -13.67 -3.11
CA ALA A 103 14.20 -12.47 -3.90
C ALA A 103 14.79 -11.34 -3.04
N GLY A 104 14.67 -11.40 -1.71
CA GLY A 104 15.07 -10.32 -0.79
C GLY A 104 14.23 -9.07 -1.01
N THR A 105 12.93 -9.21 -1.26
CA THR A 105 12.02 -8.10 -1.54
C THR A 105 10.88 -8.02 -0.54
N VAL A 106 10.36 -6.80 -0.33
CA VAL A 106 9.21 -6.55 0.55
C VAL A 106 8.06 -6.01 -0.30
N PRO A 107 7.26 -6.89 -0.93
CA PRO A 107 6.19 -6.45 -1.83
C PRO A 107 5.03 -5.75 -1.12
N PHE A 108 4.89 -5.88 0.20
CA PHE A 108 3.84 -5.22 0.96
C PHE A 108 4.33 -4.80 2.35
N THR A 109 4.07 -3.54 2.69
CA THR A 109 4.32 -2.97 4.02
C THR A 109 3.18 -2.04 4.41
N LEU A 110 2.70 -2.20 5.64
CA LEU A 110 1.79 -1.29 6.31
C LEU A 110 2.50 -0.66 7.51
N GLU A 111 2.82 0.63 7.42
CA GLU A 111 3.46 1.36 8.51
C GLU A 111 2.49 1.68 9.66
N ALA A 112 3.04 1.75 10.87
CA ALA A 112 2.30 2.18 12.04
C ALA A 112 1.75 3.60 11.86
N GLY A 113 0.48 3.79 12.20
CA GLY A 113 -0.20 5.07 12.05
C GLY A 113 -0.90 5.27 10.69
N ALA A 114 -0.79 4.32 9.75
CA ALA A 114 -1.64 4.29 8.57
C ALA A 114 -3.13 4.38 8.96
N PRO A 115 -3.90 5.37 8.46
CA PRO A 115 -5.30 5.55 8.86
C PRO A 115 -6.23 4.41 8.42
N THR A 116 -7.41 4.34 9.03
CA THR A 116 -8.49 3.45 8.59
C THR A 116 -8.82 3.71 7.12
N GLY A 117 -8.84 2.65 6.31
CA GLY A 117 -9.15 2.74 4.89
C GLY A 117 -7.95 3.14 4.01
N SER A 118 -6.71 3.11 4.51
CA SER A 118 -5.51 3.34 3.68
C SER A 118 -5.50 2.45 2.43
N VAL A 119 -5.75 1.15 2.60
CA VAL A 119 -6.05 0.20 1.52
C VAL A 119 -7.24 -0.62 1.97
N HIS A 120 -8.30 -0.64 1.17
CA HIS A 120 -9.51 -1.41 1.45
C HIS A 120 -9.95 -2.15 0.20
N VAL A 121 -10.29 -3.44 0.33
CA VAL A 121 -10.88 -4.20 -0.77
C VAL A 121 -12.31 -4.54 -0.37
N ALA A 122 -13.27 -3.97 -1.08
CA ALA A 122 -14.69 -4.20 -0.84
C ALA A 122 -15.13 -5.58 -1.33
N ASN A 123 -16.31 -6.02 -0.87
CA ASN A 123 -16.87 -7.33 -1.19
C ASN A 123 -17.22 -7.50 -2.68
N ASP A 124 -17.38 -6.40 -3.42
CA ASP A 124 -17.59 -6.39 -4.87
C ASP A 124 -16.27 -6.37 -5.67
N GLY A 125 -15.12 -6.40 -4.98
CA GLY A 125 -13.79 -6.38 -5.57
C GLY A 125 -13.21 -4.98 -5.80
N SER A 126 -13.97 -3.92 -5.48
CA SER A 126 -13.48 -2.54 -5.61
C SER A 126 -12.35 -2.26 -4.61
N VAL A 127 -11.27 -1.64 -5.07
CA VAL A 127 -10.15 -1.22 -4.22
C VAL A 127 -10.31 0.24 -3.85
N GLY A 128 -10.33 0.54 -2.55
CA GLY A 128 -10.30 1.88 -1.97
C GLY A 128 -8.89 2.24 -1.50
N LEU A 129 -8.40 3.41 -1.90
CA LEU A 129 -7.19 4.03 -1.36
C LEU A 129 -7.57 5.31 -0.60
N GLY A 130 -7.33 5.33 0.70
CA GLY A 130 -7.76 6.41 1.60
C GLY A 130 -9.26 6.41 1.92
N THR A 131 -9.99 5.35 1.57
CA THR A 131 -11.42 5.18 1.85
C THR A 131 -11.73 3.73 2.21
N SER A 132 -12.57 3.54 3.22
CA SER A 132 -13.12 2.23 3.59
C SER A 132 -14.44 1.91 2.89
N THR A 133 -14.93 2.82 2.05
CA THR A 133 -16.18 2.68 1.30
C THR A 133 -15.93 3.06 -0.16
N PRO A 134 -15.16 2.25 -0.91
CA PRO A 134 -14.97 2.50 -2.34
C PRO A 134 -16.34 2.50 -3.06
N THR A 135 -16.50 3.40 -4.01
CA THR A 135 -17.74 3.58 -4.75
C THR A 135 -18.04 2.34 -5.60
N ALA A 136 -19.19 1.71 -5.37
CA ALA A 136 -19.60 0.52 -6.08
C ALA A 136 -19.62 0.73 -7.60
N GLY A 137 -19.14 -0.27 -8.34
CA GLY A 137 -19.04 -0.24 -9.80
C GLY A 137 -17.76 0.39 -10.35
N PHE A 138 -16.85 0.88 -9.49
CA PHE A 138 -15.51 1.30 -9.87
C PHE A 138 -14.47 0.31 -9.35
N THR A 139 -13.56 -0.15 -10.20
CA THR A 139 -12.49 -1.06 -9.79
C THR A 139 -11.53 -0.42 -8.77
N LEU A 140 -11.28 0.89 -8.88
CA LEU A 140 -10.39 1.65 -8.01
C LEU A 140 -11.02 2.99 -7.64
N ASP A 141 -11.14 3.29 -6.35
CA ASP A 141 -11.61 4.56 -5.80
C ASP A 141 -10.51 5.16 -4.90
N VAL A 142 -10.07 6.37 -5.22
CA VAL A 142 -9.00 7.07 -4.50
C VAL A 142 -9.57 8.32 -3.84
N ALA A 143 -9.63 8.29 -2.52
CA ALA A 143 -9.97 9.46 -1.71
C ALA A 143 -8.72 10.31 -1.46
N GLY A 144 -8.30 11.04 -2.49
CA GLY A 144 -7.12 11.90 -2.42
C GLY A 144 -6.59 12.28 -3.80
N SER A 145 -5.34 12.76 -3.83
CA SER A 145 -4.63 13.05 -5.07
C SER A 145 -3.88 11.82 -5.57
N VAL A 146 -3.90 11.59 -6.89
CA VAL A 146 -3.06 10.59 -7.56
C VAL A 146 -1.86 11.28 -8.17
N ARG A 147 -0.65 10.82 -7.84
CA ARG A 147 0.61 11.22 -8.49
C ARG A 147 1.11 10.06 -9.35
N ALA A 148 1.53 10.35 -10.58
CA ALA A 148 2.23 9.42 -11.45
C ALA A 148 3.53 10.07 -11.92
N ASP A 149 4.65 9.35 -11.87
CA ASP A 149 5.97 9.87 -12.28
C ASP A 149 6.22 9.71 -13.80
N GLU A 150 5.51 8.78 -14.46
CA GLU A 150 5.58 8.58 -15.92
C GLU A 150 4.32 9.10 -16.62
N ALA A 151 3.31 8.26 -16.79
CA ALA A 151 2.08 8.60 -17.50
C ALA A 151 0.85 7.96 -16.84
N ILE A 152 -0.30 8.64 -16.98
CA ILE A 152 -1.62 8.05 -16.76
C ILE A 152 -2.27 7.93 -18.13
N GLU A 153 -2.38 6.71 -18.65
CA GLU A 153 -3.13 6.44 -19.87
C GLU A 153 -4.60 6.16 -19.51
N VAL A 154 -5.52 6.98 -20.03
CA VAL A 154 -6.95 6.78 -19.84
C VAL A 154 -7.55 6.29 -21.15
N THR A 155 -7.70 4.99 -21.28
CA THR A 155 -8.37 4.35 -22.42
C THR A 155 -9.86 4.19 -22.14
N GLY A 156 -10.64 5.23 -22.46
CA GLY A 156 -12.09 5.22 -22.25
C GLY A 156 -12.66 6.60 -21.96
N SER A 157 -13.88 6.64 -21.44
CA SER A 157 -14.51 7.89 -21.02
C SER A 157 -14.07 8.26 -19.61
N VAL A 158 -13.49 9.45 -19.45
CA VAL A 158 -13.40 10.11 -18.14
C VAL A 158 -14.83 10.39 -17.70
N GLY A 159 -15.26 9.81 -16.56
CA GLY A 159 -16.65 9.82 -16.10
C GLY A 159 -17.28 11.21 -16.07
N ASN A 160 -18.61 11.29 -16.21
CA ASN A 160 -19.33 12.56 -16.30
C ASN A 160 -19.09 13.41 -15.03
N GLY A 161 -18.35 14.52 -15.16
CA GLY A 161 -17.95 15.40 -14.05
C GLY A 161 -16.50 15.23 -13.57
N ALA A 162 -15.76 14.23 -14.04
CA ALA A 162 -14.34 14.10 -13.75
C ALA A 162 -13.53 15.16 -14.53
N LYS A 163 -12.75 15.95 -13.79
CA LYS A 163 -11.92 17.02 -14.33
C LYS A 163 -10.61 16.40 -14.84
N ALA A 164 -10.53 16.09 -16.13
CA ALA A 164 -9.26 15.73 -16.77
C ALA A 164 -8.34 16.97 -16.80
N GLY A 165 -7.37 17.03 -15.90
CA GLY A 165 -6.36 18.10 -15.85
C GLY A 165 -6.74 19.29 -14.99
N ILE A 166 -6.38 19.26 -13.71
CA ILE A 166 -6.14 20.48 -12.95
C ILE A 166 -4.68 20.85 -13.23
N ILE A 167 -4.43 21.92 -13.99
CA ILE A 167 -3.08 22.50 -14.08
C ILE A 167 -2.92 23.40 -12.85
N PRO A 168 -2.09 23.03 -11.87
CA PRO A 168 -1.86 23.86 -10.69
C PRO A 168 -1.25 25.20 -11.11
N ALA A 169 -1.62 26.29 -10.42
CA ALA A 169 -1.20 27.65 -10.77
C ALA A 169 0.34 27.83 -10.84
N GLU A 170 1.09 26.95 -10.15
CA GLU A 170 2.55 26.94 -10.10
C GLU A 170 3.24 26.37 -11.36
N LEU A 171 2.51 25.65 -12.21
CA LEU A 171 3.01 25.14 -13.50
C LEU A 171 2.85 26.15 -14.66
N PHE A 172 2.26 27.32 -14.40
CA PHE A 172 2.22 28.41 -15.37
C PHE A 172 3.53 29.21 -15.32
N THR A 173 4.55 28.77 -16.05
CA THR A 173 5.73 29.61 -16.30
C THR A 173 5.32 30.76 -17.22
N ASN A 174 5.34 32.00 -16.73
CA ASN A 174 4.91 33.20 -17.45
C ASN A 174 3.41 33.31 -17.81
N GLY A 175 2.54 32.47 -17.21
CA GLY A 175 1.09 32.54 -17.47
C GLY A 175 0.62 31.71 -18.65
N GLU A 176 1.48 30.87 -19.23
CA GLU A 176 1.12 29.94 -20.30
C GLU A 176 1.13 28.49 -19.76
N ALA A 177 0.15 27.71 -20.19
CA ALA A 177 0.10 26.27 -19.97
C ALA A 177 -0.32 25.59 -21.28
N THR A 178 0.49 24.64 -21.74
CA THR A 178 0.25 23.92 -22.99
C THR A 178 -0.54 22.64 -22.69
N VAL A 179 -1.76 22.55 -23.18
CA VAL A 179 -2.54 21.29 -23.21
C VAL A 179 -2.42 20.75 -24.64
N ALA A 180 -1.59 19.73 -24.83
CA ALA A 180 -1.44 19.05 -26.12
C ALA A 180 -2.33 17.80 -26.15
N PHE A 181 -3.27 17.76 -27.10
CA PHE A 181 -4.00 16.55 -27.43
C PHE A 181 -3.26 15.86 -28.59
N THR A 182 -2.47 14.83 -28.30
CA THR A 182 -1.69 14.11 -29.32
C THR A 182 -2.35 12.76 -29.60
N ALA A 183 -3.08 12.65 -30.70
CA ALA A 183 -3.56 11.39 -31.25
C ALA A 183 -3.77 11.52 -32.77
N PRO A 184 -3.68 10.44 -33.57
CA PRO A 184 -4.22 10.46 -34.92
C PRO A 184 -5.76 10.52 -34.83
N PHE A 185 -6.31 11.70 -35.11
CA PHE A 185 -7.77 11.89 -35.18
C PHE A 185 -8.26 11.43 -36.57
N ALA A 186 -9.15 10.44 -36.62
CA ALA A 186 -9.85 10.03 -37.84
C ALA A 186 -11.34 10.38 -37.74
N GLY A 187 -11.78 11.46 -38.40
CA GLY A 187 -13.18 11.93 -38.42
C GLY A 187 -13.38 13.35 -37.90
N ASP A 188 -14.64 13.78 -37.81
CA ASP A 188 -15.03 15.08 -37.25
C ASP A 188 -15.02 15.03 -35.72
N TYR A 189 -14.26 15.91 -35.07
CA TYR A 189 -14.21 16.03 -33.61
C TYR A 189 -14.49 17.46 -33.15
N ALA A 190 -15.20 17.59 -32.03
CA ALA A 190 -15.38 18.84 -31.33
C ALA A 190 -14.51 18.86 -30.06
N VAL A 191 -13.42 19.63 -30.06
CA VAL A 191 -12.64 19.91 -28.86
C VAL A 191 -13.24 21.13 -28.17
N VAL A 192 -14.00 20.91 -27.10
CA VAL A 192 -14.58 22.00 -26.31
C VAL A 192 -13.59 22.42 -25.22
N LEU A 193 -12.85 23.50 -25.48
CA LEU A 193 -11.94 24.05 -24.50
C LEU A 193 -12.61 25.17 -23.68
N THR A 194 -12.87 24.90 -22.40
CA THR A 194 -13.47 25.90 -21.50
C THR A 194 -12.39 26.50 -20.60
N VAL A 195 -11.99 27.73 -20.90
CA VAL A 195 -11.11 28.51 -20.02
C VAL A 195 -11.95 29.09 -18.88
N VAL A 196 -11.78 28.58 -17.67
CA VAL A 196 -12.41 29.12 -16.45
C VAL A 196 -11.36 29.90 -15.67
N THR A 197 -11.63 31.18 -15.43
CA THR A 197 -10.76 32.04 -14.63
C THR A 197 -11.53 32.61 -13.45
N ASP A 198 -10.86 32.75 -12.32
CA ASP A 198 -11.43 33.33 -11.11
C ASP A 198 -11.60 34.86 -11.25
N LYS A 199 -12.52 35.42 -10.47
CA LYS A 199 -13.01 36.80 -10.60
C LYS A 199 -11.89 37.83 -10.40
N ALA A 200 -11.71 38.72 -11.39
CA ALA A 200 -11.61 40.18 -11.28
C ALA A 200 -10.62 40.82 -12.30
N SER A 201 -11.09 41.92 -12.90
CA SER A 201 -10.37 42.94 -13.68
C SER A 201 -10.35 42.79 -15.21
N LYS A 202 -10.43 43.96 -15.84
CA LYS A 202 -10.84 44.23 -17.23
C LYS A 202 -9.62 44.28 -18.16
N ASN A 203 -9.81 43.84 -19.40
CA ASN A 203 -9.02 44.18 -20.59
C ASN A 203 -7.89 43.25 -21.09
N THR A 204 -8.14 41.95 -21.22
CA THR A 204 -7.45 41.13 -22.25
C THR A 204 -8.40 40.05 -22.79
N ARG A 205 -8.40 39.81 -24.10
CA ARG A 205 -9.17 38.73 -24.74
C ARG A 205 -8.25 37.51 -24.86
N PRO A 206 -8.65 36.31 -24.41
CA PRO A 206 -7.93 35.10 -24.80
C PRO A 206 -8.04 34.97 -26.33
N THR A 207 -6.91 34.86 -27.01
CA THR A 207 -6.84 34.73 -28.47
C THR A 207 -6.58 33.28 -28.77
N LEU A 208 -7.44 32.70 -29.60
CA LEU A 208 -7.25 31.35 -30.07
C LEU A 208 -6.50 31.40 -31.42
N VAL A 209 -5.26 30.89 -31.51
CA VAL A 209 -4.48 30.83 -32.77
C VAL A 209 -4.45 29.39 -33.28
N ALA A 210 -5.11 29.15 -34.41
CA ALA A 210 -4.97 27.88 -35.12
C ALA A 210 -3.51 27.74 -35.58
N GLN A 211 -2.84 26.67 -35.17
CA GLN A 211 -1.71 26.18 -35.95
C GLN A 211 -2.29 25.22 -37.00
N ASP A 212 -1.49 24.95 -38.02
CA ASP A 212 -1.82 24.05 -39.12
C ASP A 212 -2.04 22.60 -38.64
N THR A 213 -1.73 21.60 -39.46
CA THR A 213 -1.96 20.16 -39.22
C THR A 213 -1.39 19.59 -37.89
N ASN A 214 -0.77 20.40 -37.04
CA ASN A 214 -0.14 20.04 -35.77
C ASN A 214 -0.93 20.47 -34.52
N GLY A 215 -2.15 21.01 -34.67
CA GLY A 215 -3.06 21.27 -33.54
C GLY A 215 -3.29 22.76 -33.26
N PHE A 216 -3.67 23.08 -32.02
CA PHE A 216 -4.18 24.41 -31.66
C PHE A 216 -3.53 24.89 -30.34
N THR A 217 -3.02 26.13 -30.30
CA THR A 217 -2.38 26.71 -29.10
C THR A 217 -3.26 27.79 -28.48
N VAL A 218 -3.54 27.69 -27.18
CA VAL A 218 -4.26 28.72 -26.41
C VAL A 218 -3.24 29.58 -25.68
N THR A 219 -3.10 30.85 -26.08
CA THR A 219 -2.32 31.82 -25.33
C THR A 219 -3.23 32.59 -24.38
N VAL A 220 -3.07 32.39 -23.07
CA VAL A 220 -3.79 33.17 -22.05
C VAL A 220 -2.86 34.24 -21.49
N GLY A 221 -3.02 35.48 -21.96
CA GLY A 221 -2.34 36.63 -21.35
C GLY A 221 -2.82 36.87 -19.90
N ARG A 222 -1.98 37.53 -19.09
CA ARG A 222 -2.19 37.72 -17.64
C ARG A 222 -3.59 38.24 -17.32
N LYS A 223 -4.37 37.40 -16.62
CA LYS A 223 -5.74 37.60 -16.08
C LYS A 223 -6.82 37.89 -17.12
N THR A 224 -7.76 36.96 -17.29
CA THR A 224 -9.02 37.20 -18.04
C THR A 224 -10.21 36.67 -17.25
N SER A 225 -11.45 37.13 -17.51
CA SER A 225 -12.65 36.86 -16.67
C SER A 225 -13.96 36.99 -17.48
N LYS A 226 -14.10 36.21 -18.58
CA LYS A 226 -15.38 36.09 -19.31
C LYS A 226 -15.66 34.68 -19.80
N ARG A 227 -16.92 34.28 -19.61
CA ARG A 227 -17.52 33.03 -20.06
C ARG A 227 -17.80 33.09 -21.56
N LEU A 228 -17.34 32.08 -22.29
CA LEU A 228 -17.68 31.82 -23.69
C LEU A 228 -19.11 31.26 -23.69
N VAL A 229 -20.07 31.92 -24.37
CA VAL A 229 -21.49 31.52 -24.31
C VAL A 229 -21.91 30.70 -25.52
N GLU A 230 -21.21 30.78 -26.65
CA GLU A 230 -21.35 29.89 -27.80
C GLU A 230 -20.25 30.19 -28.81
N LEU A 231 -19.74 29.17 -29.49
CA LEU A 231 -18.92 29.33 -30.70
C LEU A 231 -19.57 28.52 -31.81
N HIS A 232 -20.13 29.23 -32.78
CA HIS A 232 -20.49 28.66 -34.06
C HIS A 232 -19.27 28.72 -34.97
N TRP A 233 -18.87 27.57 -35.51
CA TRP A 233 -17.95 27.51 -36.64
C TRP A 233 -18.60 26.68 -37.75
N ILE A 234 -18.47 27.16 -38.98
CA ILE A 234 -18.75 26.38 -40.20
C ILE A 234 -17.38 26.01 -40.75
N ALA A 235 -16.98 24.75 -40.65
CA ALA A 235 -15.83 24.25 -41.39
C ALA A 235 -16.28 24.04 -42.85
N GLN A 236 -15.75 24.84 -43.78
CA GLN A 236 -15.83 24.49 -45.20
C GLN A 236 -14.58 23.68 -45.55
N ALA A 237 -14.80 22.47 -46.05
CA ALA A 237 -13.76 21.71 -46.74
C ALA A 237 -13.26 22.54 -47.93
N VAL A 238 -11.97 22.86 -47.97
CA VAL A 238 -11.33 23.31 -49.21
C VAL A 238 -11.08 22.05 -50.02
N GLY A 239 -11.81 21.92 -51.15
CA GLY A 239 -11.74 20.74 -52.01
C GLY A 239 -10.37 20.58 -52.67
N GLU A 240 -9.99 19.30 -52.80
CA GLU A 240 -8.83 18.64 -53.45
C GLU A 240 -7.57 19.47 -53.77
#